data_AF-A0A3P7N932-F1
#
_entry.id   AF-A0A3P7N932-F1
#
_cell.length_a   1.000
_cell.length_b   1.000
_cell.length_c   1.000
_cell.angle_alpha   90.00
_cell.angle_beta   90.00
_cell.angle_gamma   90.00
#
_symmetry.space_group_name_H-M   'P 1'
#
loop_
_entity.id
_entity.type
_entity.pdbx_description
1 polymer ?
#
loop_
_entity_poly.entity_id
_entity_poly.type
_entity_poly.pdbx_seq_one_letter_code
_entity_poly.pdbx_strand_id
1 'polypeptide(L)'
;MAEYDLTKKISHYLDRHLVVPLLEYISVKNMYDADSILQTKLDLLMKTSMVDFAGLTYKALHDTDELPEGVLIFNFNWLRND
;
A
#
# COMPACT_ATOMS: atom_id res chain seq x y z
N MET A 1 -11.14 13.12 -15.62
CA MET A 1 -10.73 11.72 -15.87
C MET A 1 -11.00 10.80 -14.68
N ALA A 2 -10.73 11.22 -13.42
CA ALA A 2 -11.07 10.44 -12.21
C ALA A 2 -12.58 10.33 -11.90
N GLU A 3 -13.44 11.09 -12.57
CA GLU A 3 -14.89 11.13 -12.31
C GLU A 3 -15.59 9.77 -12.49
N TYR A 4 -15.09 8.91 -13.38
CA TYR A 4 -15.63 7.57 -13.62
C TYR A 4 -14.82 6.46 -12.93
N ASP A 5 -13.86 6.81 -12.07
CA ASP A 5 -13.07 5.83 -11.33
C ASP A 5 -13.92 5.15 -10.25
N LEU A 6 -14.17 3.85 -10.42
CA LEU A 6 -14.92 3.02 -9.48
C LEU A 6 -14.02 2.26 -8.51
N THR A 7 -12.70 2.42 -8.59
CA THR A 7 -11.74 1.63 -7.80
C THR A 7 -11.98 1.77 -6.32
N LYS A 8 -12.28 2.99 -5.84
CA LYS A 8 -12.66 3.22 -4.45
C LYS A 8 -13.88 2.38 -4.04
N LYS A 9 -14.92 2.34 -4.87
CA LYS A 9 -16.15 1.59 -4.59
C LYS A 9 -15.93 0.08 -4.60
N ILE A 10 -15.16 -0.42 -5.56
CA ILE A 10 -14.88 -1.85 -5.73
C ILE A 10 -13.92 -2.36 -4.65
N SER A 11 -12.95 -1.53 -4.22
CA SER A 11 -11.93 -1.91 -3.22
C SER A 11 -12.52 -2.39 -1.89
N HIS A 12 -13.72 -1.92 -1.52
CA HIS A 12 -14.42 -2.37 -0.31
C HIS A 12 -14.89 -3.84 -0.35
N TYR A 13 -15.00 -4.41 -1.54
CA TYR A 13 -15.46 -5.79 -1.77
C TYR A 13 -14.34 -6.73 -2.21
N LEU A 14 -13.10 -6.23 -2.27
CA LEU A 14 -11.92 -6.98 -2.69
C LEU A 14 -11.00 -7.25 -1.51
N ASP A 15 -10.29 -8.38 -1.58
CA ASP A 15 -9.20 -8.66 -0.66
C ASP A 15 -8.09 -7.60 -0.81
N ARG A 16 -7.43 -7.25 0.28
CA ARG A 16 -6.35 -6.25 0.32
C ARG A 16 -5.24 -6.58 -0.70
N HIS A 17 -4.89 -7.84 -0.90
CA HIS A 17 -3.88 -8.26 -1.87
C HIS A 17 -4.31 -7.97 -3.32
N LEU A 18 -5.63 -7.96 -3.59
CA LEU A 18 -6.18 -7.62 -4.91
C LEU A 18 -6.32 -6.10 -5.13
N VAL A 19 -6.32 -5.31 -4.05
CA VAL A 19 -6.34 -3.84 -4.14
C VAL A 19 -4.96 -3.27 -4.49
N VAL A 20 -3.87 -3.93 -4.10
CA VAL A 20 -2.48 -3.52 -4.45
C VAL A 20 -2.29 -3.33 -5.97
N PRO A 21 -2.55 -4.32 -6.84
CA PRO A 21 -2.35 -4.17 -8.28
C PRO A 21 -3.28 -3.12 -8.92
N LEU A 22 -4.46 -2.88 -8.33
CA LEU A 22 -5.36 -1.82 -8.78
C LEU A 22 -4.77 -0.43 -8.50
N LEU A 23 -4.18 -0.23 -7.32
CA LEU A 23 -3.50 1.02 -6.98
C LEU A 23 -2.26 1.25 -7.86
N GLU A 24 -1.50 0.21 -8.19
CA GLU A 24 -0.37 0.31 -9.12
C GLU A 24 -0.83 0.75 -10.52
N TYR A 25 -1.93 0.20 -11.02
CA TYR A 25 -2.50 0.62 -12.29
C TYR A 25 -2.92 2.10 -12.28
N ILE A 26 -3.56 2.55 -11.20
CA ILE A 26 -3.96 3.96 -11.03
C ILE A 26 -2.74 4.89 -10.99
N SER A 27 -1.66 4.46 -10.32
CA SER A 27 -0.39 5.21 -10.29
C SER A 27 0.16 5.44 -11.69
N VAL A 28 0.16 4.40 -12.54
CA VAL A 28 0.63 4.52 -13.94
C VAL A 28 -0.27 5.44 -14.77
N LYS A 29 -1.56 5.49 -14.45
CA LYS A 29 -2.52 6.37 -15.14
C LYS A 29 -2.38 7.84 -14.75
N ASN A 30 -1.58 8.18 -13.73
CA ASN A 30 -1.36 9.56 -13.24
C ASN A 30 -2.67 10.35 -13.03
N MET A 31 -3.71 9.66 -12.54
CA MET A 31 -5.03 10.27 -12.31
C MET A 31 -5.14 10.99 -10.96
N TYR A 32 -4.24 10.65 -10.04
CA TYR A 32 -4.11 11.21 -8.71
C TYR A 32 -2.66 11.58 -8.45
N ASP A 33 -2.46 12.37 -7.40
CA ASP A 33 -1.14 12.72 -6.89
C ASP A 33 -0.34 11.46 -6.50
N ALA A 34 0.94 11.42 -6.91
CA ALA A 34 1.79 10.24 -6.74
C ALA A 34 2.05 9.92 -5.27
N ASP A 35 2.30 10.94 -4.44
CA ASP A 35 2.58 10.79 -3.02
C ASP A 35 1.34 10.26 -2.28
N SER A 36 0.17 10.76 -2.65
CA SER A 36 -1.11 10.28 -2.12
C SER A 36 -1.37 8.80 -2.42
N ILE A 37 -1.00 8.34 -3.63
CA ILE A 37 -1.11 6.92 -4.01
C ILE A 37 -0.08 6.08 -3.28
N LEU A 38 1.16 6.53 -3.17
CA LEU A 38 2.23 5.83 -2.43
C LEU A 38 1.90 5.70 -0.94
N GLN A 39 1.38 6.74 -0.30
CA GLN A 39 0.90 6.68 1.08
C GLN A 39 -0.23 5.67 1.23
N THR A 40 -1.23 5.70 0.32
CA THR A 40 -2.35 4.75 0.35
C THR A 40 -1.86 3.30 0.17
N LYS A 41 -0.87 3.08 -0.71
CA LYS A 41 -0.25 1.77 -0.92
C LYS A 41 0.48 1.32 0.35
N LEU A 42 1.24 2.19 1.00
CA LEU A 42 1.92 1.90 2.26
C LEU A 42 0.93 1.51 3.36
N ASP A 43 -0.13 2.31 3.57
CA ASP A 43 -1.16 2.04 4.59
C ASP A 43 -1.85 0.67 4.39
N LEU A 44 -2.01 0.27 3.14
CA LEU A 44 -2.59 -1.02 2.80
C LEU A 44 -1.60 -2.16 3.04
N LEU A 45 -0.34 -1.99 2.64
CA LEU A 45 0.72 -2.99 2.83
C LEU A 45 1.07 -3.18 4.31
N MET A 46 1.01 -2.13 5.12
CA MET A 46 1.21 -2.19 6.58
C MET A 46 0.18 -3.08 7.29
N LYS A 47 -0.97 -3.34 6.66
CA LYS A 47 -1.98 -4.29 7.15
C LYS A 47 -1.76 -5.71 6.62
N THR A 48 -0.79 -5.94 5.75
CA THR A 48 -0.50 -7.25 5.17
C THR A 48 0.79 -7.84 5.74
N SER A 49 1.05 -9.10 5.43
CA SER A 49 2.34 -9.73 5.72
C SER A 49 3.46 -9.40 4.71
N MET A 50 3.22 -8.48 3.77
CA MET A 50 4.17 -8.15 2.68
C MET A 50 5.19 -7.09 3.13
N VAL A 51 6.00 -7.42 4.14
CA VAL A 51 6.92 -6.48 4.80
C VAL A 51 7.96 -5.91 3.85
N ASP A 52 8.53 -6.73 2.96
CA ASP A 52 9.51 -6.28 1.96
C ASP A 52 8.90 -5.23 1.02
N PHE A 53 7.65 -5.44 0.62
CA PHE A 53 6.93 -4.56 -0.29
C PHE A 53 6.52 -3.25 0.41
N ALA A 54 6.12 -3.33 1.68
CA ALA A 54 5.89 -2.16 2.52
C ALA A 54 7.17 -1.34 2.66
N GLY A 55 8.31 -2.01 2.88
CA GLY A 55 9.60 -1.36 3.02
C GLY A 55 10.05 -0.65 1.74
N LEU A 56 9.94 -1.30 0.58
CA LEU A 56 10.23 -0.67 -0.71
C LEU A 56 9.34 0.54 -0.98
N THR A 57 8.05 0.46 -0.62
CA THR A 57 7.10 1.57 -0.79
C THR A 57 7.43 2.74 0.14
N TYR A 58 7.84 2.46 1.38
CA TYR A 58 8.27 3.47 2.34
C TYR A 58 9.52 4.23 1.85
N LYS A 59 10.52 3.48 1.36
CA LYS A 59 11.73 4.07 0.78
C LYS A 59 11.41 4.98 -0.40
N ALA A 60 10.53 4.53 -1.29
CA ALA A 60 10.09 5.30 -2.45
C ALA A 60 9.32 6.58 -2.07
N LEU A 61 8.56 6.56 -0.97
CA LEU A 61 7.79 7.73 -0.50
C LEU A 61 8.66 8.77 0.20
N HIS A 62 9.68 8.34 0.96
CA HIS A 62 10.52 9.22 1.78
C HIS A 62 11.88 9.54 1.17
N ASP A 63 12.16 9.04 -0.05
CA ASP A 63 13.45 9.15 -0.73
C ASP A 63 14.63 8.79 0.20
N THR A 64 14.45 7.69 0.94
CA THR A 64 15.40 7.24 1.96
C THR A 64 15.73 5.76 1.76
N ASP A 65 16.98 5.41 2.01
CA ASP A 65 17.43 4.01 2.02
C ASP A 65 17.25 3.33 3.38
N GLU A 66 16.93 4.10 4.42
CA GLU A 66 16.79 3.62 5.79
C GLU A 66 15.35 3.20 6.09
N LEU A 67 15.18 1.92 6.45
CA LEU A 67 13.91 1.42 6.96
C LEU A 67 13.88 1.57 8.48
N PRO A 68 12.83 2.18 9.06
CA PRO A 68 12.67 2.20 10.50
C PRO A 68 12.60 0.75 11.00
N GLU A 69 13.38 0.39 12.02
CA GLU A 69 13.39 -0.96 12.60
C GLU A 69 11.97 -1.45 12.95
N GLY A 70 11.08 -0.52 13.32
CA GLY A 70 9.67 -0.81 13.59
C GLY A 70 8.88 -1.41 12.41
N VAL A 71 9.17 -1.01 11.16
CA VAL A 71 8.45 -1.52 9.97
C VAL A 71 8.66 -3.03 9.80
N LEU A 72 9.84 -3.54 10.16
CA LEU A 72 10.14 -4.98 10.12
C LEU A 72 9.55 -5.75 11.30
N ILE A 73 9.29 -5.07 12.42
CA ILE A 73 8.82 -5.68 13.68
C ILE A 73 7.28 -5.72 13.76
N PHE A 74 6.57 -4.95 12.93
CA PHE A 74 5.11 -4.77 13.02
C PHE A 74 4.25 -6.02 12.74
N ASN A 75 4.85 -7.18 12.43
CA ASN A 75 4.11 -8.36 11.99
C ASN A 75 4.36 -9.66 12.79
N PHE A 76 4.70 -9.56 14.08
CA PHE A 76 4.67 -10.72 14.99
C PHE A 76 3.41 -10.82 15.86
N ASN A 77 2.46 -9.88 15.75
CA ASN A 77 1.18 -9.96 16.47
C ASN A 77 0.08 -10.70 15.70
N TRP A 78 0.27 -11.01 14.42
CA TRP A 78 -0.69 -11.81 13.64
C TRP A 78 -0.59 -13.32 13.90
N LEU A 79 0.53 -13.82 14.44
CA LEU A 79 0.69 -15.22 14.88
C LEU A 79 0.18 -15.47 16.32
N ARG A 80 -0.36 -14.46 16.99
CA ARG A 80 -0.74 -14.52 18.40
C ARG A 80 -2.25 -14.57 18.63
N ASN A 81 -3.05 -14.65 17.57
CA ASN A 81 -4.51 -14.64 17.69
C ASN A 81 -5.21 -15.54 16.66
N ASP A 82 -4.69 -16.77 16.51
CA ASP A 82 -5.47 -17.96 16.16
C ASP A 82 -5.40 -18.95 17.33
#